data_AF-A0A7K7LCT0-F1
#
_entry.id   AF-A0A7K7LCT0-F1
#
_cell.length_a   1.000
_cell.length_b   1.000
_cell.length_c   1.000
_cell.angle_alpha   90.00
_cell.angle_beta   90.00
_cell.angle_gamma   90.00
#
_symmetry.space_group_name_H-M   'P 1'
#
loop_
_entity.id
_entity.type
_entity.pdbx_description
1 polymer ?
#
loop_
_entity_poly.entity_id
_entity_poly.type
_entity_poly.pdbx_seq_one_letter_code
_entity_poly.pdbx_strand_id
1 'polypeptide(L)'
;GSLQRYVAHPNNAALRALLQACGGRCCAFSNRAAGAEREAQVEELMVLVQQVLEENQSTHYTSELYSQATRLLSRSDVDFEEKCECLAKQV
;
A
#
# COMPACT_ATOMS: atom_id res chain seq x y z
N GLY A 1 -10.95 -14.76 18.56
CA GLY A 1 -11.45 -13.36 18.60
C GLY A 1 -11.43 -12.81 17.18
N SER A 2 -12.36 -11.94 16.81
CA SER A 2 -12.39 -11.35 15.46
C SER A 2 -11.52 -10.09 15.38
N LEU A 3 -10.97 -9.83 14.18
CA LEU A 3 -10.20 -8.60 13.88
C LEU A 3 -11.02 -7.35 14.21
N GLN A 4 -12.29 -7.31 13.82
CA GLN A 4 -13.20 -6.20 14.08
C GLN A 4 -13.35 -5.91 15.59
N ARG A 5 -13.46 -6.96 16.42
CA ARG A 5 -13.54 -6.79 17.88
C ARG A 5 -12.24 -6.27 18.47
N TYR A 6 -11.09 -6.71 17.94
CA TYR A 6 -9.79 -6.20 18.36
C TYR A 6 -9.64 -4.71 18.01
N VAL A 7 -10.00 -4.32 16.79
CA VAL A 7 -9.96 -2.93 16.32
C VAL A 7 -10.90 -2.02 17.11
N ALA A 8 -12.13 -2.47 17.39
CA ALA A 8 -13.15 -1.68 18.08
C ALA A 8 -12.87 -1.51 19.59
N HIS A 9 -11.81 -2.12 20.12
CA HIS A 9 -11.53 -2.07 21.55
C HIS A 9 -11.21 -0.64 22.03
N PRO A 10 -11.74 -0.17 23.17
CA PRO A 10 -11.59 1.23 23.61
C PRO A 10 -10.14 1.70 23.74
N ASN A 11 -9.24 0.80 24.15
CA ASN A 11 -7.82 1.08 24.33
C ASN A 11 -7.06 1.29 23.02
N ASN A 12 -7.67 0.99 21.86
CA ASN A 12 -7.04 1.07 20.54
C ASN A 12 -7.40 2.38 19.81
N ALA A 13 -7.44 3.51 20.52
CA ALA A 13 -7.84 4.80 19.93
C ALA A 13 -6.97 5.24 18.74
N ALA A 14 -5.64 5.12 18.85
CA ALA A 14 -4.73 5.45 17.75
C ALA A 14 -4.92 4.51 16.54
N LEU A 15 -5.10 3.21 16.78
CA LEU A 15 -5.37 2.24 15.72
C LEU A 15 -6.70 2.53 15.01
N ARG A 16 -7.74 2.91 15.76
CA ARG A 16 -9.02 3.33 15.16
C ARG A 16 -8.85 4.58 14.29
N ALA A 17 -8.10 5.58 14.75
CA ALA A 17 -7.82 6.79 13.97
C ALA A 17 -7.06 6.46 12.68
N LEU A 18 -6.04 5.60 12.75
CA LEU A 18 -5.30 5.11 11.58
C LEU A 18 -6.24 4.41 10.58
N LEU A 19 -7.08 3.49 11.05
CA LEU A 19 -8.02 2.79 10.18
C LEU A 19 -9.04 3.73 9.55
N GLN A 20 -9.50 4.76 10.26
CA GLN A 20 -10.35 5.80 9.66
C GLN A 20 -9.62 6.55 8.55
N ALA A 21 -8.35 6.94 8.75
CA ALA A 21 -7.54 7.56 7.70
C ALA A 21 -7.31 6.61 6.50
N CYS A 22 -7.28 5.29 6.75
CA CYS A 22 -7.20 4.26 5.72
C CYS A 22 -8.56 3.86 5.11
N GLY A 23 -9.65 4.57 5.38
CA GLY A 23 -10.98 4.26 4.83
C GLY A 23 -11.61 2.99 5.41
N GLY A 24 -11.19 2.56 6.59
CA GLY A 24 -11.65 1.34 7.26
C GLY A 24 -11.06 0.03 6.71
N ARG A 25 -10.19 0.11 5.69
CA ARG A 25 -9.60 -1.06 5.05
C ARG A 25 -8.58 -1.75 5.96
N CYS A 26 -8.76 -3.04 6.22
CA CYS A 26 -7.83 -3.88 6.97
C CYS A 26 -7.99 -5.36 6.62
N CYS A 27 -6.89 -6.12 6.66
CA CYS A 27 -6.87 -7.58 6.55
C CYS A 27 -6.04 -8.19 7.68
N ALA A 28 -6.38 -9.41 8.11
CA ALA A 28 -5.57 -10.18 9.04
C ALA A 28 -4.88 -11.34 8.32
N PHE A 29 -3.60 -11.56 8.64
CA PHE A 29 -2.80 -12.64 8.06
C PHE A 29 -2.20 -13.53 9.15
N SER A 30 -2.23 -14.83 8.91
CA SER A 30 -1.41 -15.81 9.63
C SER A 30 -0.30 -16.25 8.69
N ASN A 31 0.93 -15.82 8.93
CA ASN A 31 2.10 -16.25 8.15
C ASN A 31 2.44 -17.75 8.33
N ARG A 32 1.69 -18.45 9.18
CA ARG A 32 1.78 -19.90 9.37
C ARG A 32 0.68 -20.67 8.63
N ALA A 33 -0.31 -19.97 8.06
CA ALA A 33 -1.38 -20.58 7.28
C ALA A 33 -0.81 -21.28 6.04
N ALA A 34 -1.43 -22.41 5.68
CA ALA A 34 -1.04 -23.20 4.52
C ALA A 34 -2.29 -23.68 3.76
N GLY A 35 -2.09 -24.07 2.50
CA GLY A 35 -3.19 -24.54 1.65
C GLY A 35 -4.34 -23.52 1.55
N ALA A 36 -5.57 -24.02 1.67
CA ALA A 36 -6.80 -23.24 1.51
C ALA A 36 -6.91 -22.05 2.47
N GLU A 37 -6.39 -22.14 3.70
CA GLU A 37 -6.43 -21.01 4.64
C GLU A 37 -5.57 -19.83 4.13
N ARG A 38 -4.39 -20.14 3.59
CA ARG A 38 -3.51 -19.12 2.99
C ARG A 38 -4.15 -18.51 1.75
N GLU A 39 -4.75 -19.34 0.91
CA GLU A 39 -5.43 -18.88 -0.31
C GLU A 39 -6.59 -17.93 0.03
N ALA A 40 -7.41 -18.26 1.02
CA ALA A 40 -8.49 -17.39 1.49
C ALA A 40 -8.01 -16.04 2.03
N GLN A 41 -6.89 -16.01 2.77
CA GLN A 41 -6.31 -14.74 3.27
C GLN A 41 -5.75 -13.88 2.13
N VAL A 42 -5.13 -14.50 1.12
CA VAL A 42 -4.66 -13.79 -0.08
C VAL A 42 -5.84 -13.25 -0.88
N GLU A 43 -6.91 -14.01 -1.04
CA GLU A 43 -8.13 -13.57 -1.70
C GLU A 43 -8.75 -12.34 -1.01
N GLU A 44 -8.85 -12.36 0.33
CA GLU A 44 -9.32 -11.21 1.11
C GLU A 44 -8.50 -9.94 0.84
N LEU A 45 -7.17 -10.06 0.78
CA LEU A 45 -6.28 -8.94 0.45
C LEU A 45 -6.48 -8.44 -0.97
N MET A 46 -6.60 -9.34 -1.94
CA MET A 46 -6.78 -8.97 -3.35
C MET A 46 -8.10 -8.23 -3.58
N VAL A 47 -9.18 -8.60 -2.86
CA VAL A 47 -10.44 -7.84 -2.87
C VAL A 47 -10.23 -6.41 -2.39
N LEU A 48 -9.50 -6.20 -1.29
CA LEU A 48 -9.19 -4.84 -0.82
C LEU A 48 -8.32 -4.05 -1.81
N VAL A 49 -7.32 -4.69 -2.42
CA VAL A 49 -6.48 -4.04 -3.44
C VAL A 49 -7.33 -3.62 -4.64
N GLN A 50 -8.23 -4.48 -5.10
CA GLN A 50 -9.14 -4.17 -6.20
C GLN A 50 -10.06 -2.99 -5.85
N GLN A 51 -10.65 -2.99 -4.65
CA GLN A 51 -11.45 -1.86 -4.18
C GLN A 51 -10.66 -0.54 -4.18
N VAL A 52 -9.41 -0.56 -3.71
CA VAL A 52 -8.53 0.63 -3.72
C VAL A 52 -8.26 1.10 -5.15
N LEU A 53 -8.03 0.18 -6.09
CA LEU A 53 -7.83 0.54 -7.49
C LEU A 53 -9.10 1.15 -8.09
N GLU A 54 -10.27 0.56 -7.86
CA GLU A 54 -11.55 1.07 -8.37
C GLU A 54 -11.87 2.46 -7.83
N GLU A 55 -11.70 2.68 -6.51
CA GLU A 55 -11.87 3.99 -5.87
C GLU A 55 -10.90 5.05 -6.44
N ASN A 56 -9.70 4.63 -6.88
CA ASN A 56 -8.68 5.49 -7.48
C ASN A 56 -8.67 5.46 -9.02
N GLN A 57 -9.76 5.07 -9.68
CA GLN A 57 -9.87 5.06 -11.15
C GLN A 57 -8.77 4.23 -11.84
N SER A 58 -8.39 3.13 -11.22
CA SER A 58 -7.31 2.22 -11.64
C SER A 58 -5.95 2.91 -11.79
N THR A 59 -5.72 4.02 -11.08
CA THR A 59 -4.43 4.69 -11.04
C THR A 59 -3.58 4.22 -9.86
N HIS A 60 -2.26 4.31 -10.02
CA HIS A 60 -1.31 4.08 -8.93
C HIS A 60 -1.08 5.38 -8.16
N TYR A 61 -0.69 5.24 -6.89
CA TYR A 61 -0.23 6.39 -6.11
C TYR A 61 0.97 7.04 -6.80
N THR A 62 0.89 8.35 -7.01
CA THR A 62 1.98 9.15 -7.58
C THR A 62 2.19 10.43 -6.78
N SER A 63 3.35 11.04 -6.96
CA SER A 63 3.73 12.33 -6.39
C SER A 63 4.70 13.02 -7.33
N GLU A 64 5.13 14.24 -7.02
CA GLU A 64 6.16 14.93 -7.79
C GLU A 64 7.45 14.10 -7.88
N LEU A 65 7.85 13.47 -6.77
CA LEU A 65 9.02 12.60 -6.70
C LEU A 65 8.89 11.41 -7.68
N TYR A 66 7.75 10.72 -7.66
CA TYR A 66 7.52 9.59 -8.58
C TYR A 66 7.48 10.04 -10.04
N SER A 67 6.82 11.17 -10.32
CA SER A 67 6.72 11.72 -11.68
C SER A 67 8.09 12.03 -12.26
N GLN A 68 9.01 12.57 -11.45
CA GLN A 68 10.37 12.85 -11.86
C GLN A 68 11.21 11.59 -12.00
N ALA A 69 11.08 10.64 -11.07
CA ALA A 69 11.74 9.33 -11.18
C ALA A 69 11.36 8.66 -12.51
N THR A 70 10.07 8.68 -12.89
CA THR A 70 9.62 8.17 -14.19
C THR A 70 10.29 8.91 -15.35
N ARG A 71 10.34 10.25 -15.34
CA ARG A 71 11.03 11.03 -16.40
C ARG A 71 12.52 10.69 -16.51
N LEU A 72 13.22 10.56 -15.38
CA LEU A 72 14.64 10.21 -15.36
C LEU A 72 14.88 8.78 -15.84
N LEU A 73 14.02 7.83 -15.47
CA LEU A 73 14.13 6.45 -15.94
C LEU A 73 13.95 6.34 -17.46
N SER A 74 13.10 7.19 -18.06
CA SER A 74 12.92 7.24 -19.51
C SER A 74 14.11 7.86 -20.28
N ARG A 75 15.03 8.55 -19.60
CA ARG A 75 16.23 9.13 -20.22
C ARG A 75 17.27 8.06 -20.51
N SER A 76 17.70 7.92 -21.75
CA SER A 76 18.78 6.99 -22.13
C SER A 76 20.17 7.65 -22.17
N ASP A 77 20.21 8.98 -22.06
CA ASP A 77 21.41 9.82 -22.14
C ASP A 77 22.20 9.90 -20.82
N VAL A 78 21.60 9.42 -19.74
CA VAL A 78 22.17 9.44 -18.38
C VAL A 78 22.23 8.01 -17.87
N ASP A 79 23.30 7.65 -17.17
CA ASP A 79 23.38 6.37 -16.49
C ASP A 79 22.46 6.31 -15.26
N PHE A 80 22.42 5.16 -14.59
CA PHE A 80 21.55 4.99 -13.42
C PHE A 80 22.01 5.78 -12.20
N GLU A 81 23.32 5.95 -12.03
CA GLU A 81 23.89 6.59 -10.85
C GLU A 81 23.59 8.09 -10.86
N GLU A 82 23.82 8.76 -11.99
CA GLU A 82 23.52 10.19 -12.15
C GLU A 82 22.00 10.46 -12.06
N LYS A 83 21.14 9.53 -12.53
CA LYS A 83 19.69 9.62 -12.29
C LYS A 83 19.34 9.60 -10.80
N CYS A 84 19.96 8.71 -10.03
CA CYS A 84 19.76 8.64 -8.59
C CYS A 84 20.23 9.92 -7.89
N GLU A 85 21.37 10.49 -8.29
CA GLU A 85 21.85 11.77 -7.75
C GLU A 85 20.89 12.93 -8.06
N CYS A 86 20.35 12.99 -9.28
CA CYS A 86 19.35 14.01 -9.65
C CYS A 86 18.09 13.93 -8.79
N LEU A 87 17.63 12.72 -8.45
CA LEU A 87 16.45 12.51 -7.62
C LEU A 87 16.73 12.86 -6.15
N ALA A 88 17.92 12.51 -5.64
CA ALA A 88 18.32 12.76 -4.25
C ALA A 88 18.39 14.25 -3.90
N LYS A 89 18.66 15.14 -4.87
CA LYS A 89 18.70 16.60 -4.66
C LYS A 89 17.32 17.23 -4.38
N GLN A 90 16.24 16.45 -4.44
CA GLN A 90 14.86 16.94 -4.36
C GLN A 90 14.09 16.42 -3.14
N VAL A 91 14.79 15.67 -2.27
CA VAL A 91 14.29 15.17 -0.98
C VAL A 91 14.86 16.03 0.14
#